data_AF-A0A0D2MN15-F1
#
_entry.id   AF-A0A0D2MN15-F1
#
_cell.length_a   1.000
_cell.length_b   1.000
_cell.length_c   1.000
_cell.angle_alpha   90.00
_cell.angle_beta   90.00
_cell.angle_gamma   90.00
#
_symmetry.space_group_name_H-M   'P 1'
#
loop_
_entity.id
_entity.type
_entity.pdbx_description
1 polymer ?
#
loop_
_entity_poly.entity_id
_entity_poly.type
_entity_poly.pdbx_seq_one_letter_code
_entity_poly.pdbx_strand_id
1 'polypeptide(L)'
;MQQAQALLAMWKPALRGACKGDSSSLCGSASFGSEQARDALLLATSPTAFDGRLSRGAAGKSSVISPPGDQGDCSACVSFAVTAAAEAAMGSALLDAGAGGGVPRLSPLDLFFCGGDAGDASCQSGWTLSGALTELTKRKQLQSADCLPFSNTQSAPLPRLCTPRCSSPVSPKGSFSWTKVRPLRSIPRMQQHIREWGGVVTRMDVPKGFRSWFQGANKTKVYDEGA
;
A
#
# COMPACT_ATOMS: atom_id res chain seq x y z
N MET A 1 -13.28 -13.76 13.55
CA MET A 1 -13.07 -14.68 14.70
C MET A 1 -13.05 -16.15 14.28
N GLN A 2 -14.09 -16.71 13.63
CA GLN A 2 -14.11 -18.12 13.21
C GLN A 2 -12.95 -18.56 12.29
N GLN A 3 -12.57 -17.75 11.30
CA GLN A 3 -11.43 -18.06 10.42
C GLN A 3 -10.08 -18.13 11.17
N ALA A 4 -9.88 -17.27 12.18
CA ALA A 4 -8.64 -17.27 12.97
C ALA A 4 -8.53 -18.53 13.83
N GLN A 5 -9.64 -19.00 14.40
CA GLN A 5 -9.68 -20.25 15.16
C GLN A 5 -9.46 -21.48 14.26
N ALA A 6 -10.03 -21.48 13.05
CA ALA A 6 -9.80 -22.53 12.06
C ALA A 6 -8.31 -22.60 11.63
N LEU A 7 -7.68 -21.45 11.37
CA LEU A 7 -6.25 -21.37 11.05
C LEU A 7 -5.38 -21.85 12.23
N LEU A 8 -5.69 -21.43 13.45
CA LEU A 8 -4.99 -21.88 14.67
C LEU A 8 -5.14 -23.39 14.91
N ALA A 9 -6.32 -23.96 14.65
CA ALA A 9 -6.57 -25.39 14.78
C ALA A 9 -5.77 -26.21 13.76
N MET A 10 -5.58 -25.70 12.53
CA MET A 10 -4.69 -26.31 11.54
C MET A 10 -3.20 -26.19 11.90
N TRP A 11 -2.82 -25.16 12.66
CA TRP A 11 -1.43 -24.88 13.01
C TRP A 11 -0.94 -25.62 14.27
N LYS A 12 -1.80 -25.79 15.28
CA LYS A 12 -1.43 -26.41 16.58
C LYS A 12 -0.82 -27.82 16.48
N PRO A 13 -1.24 -28.71 15.56
CA PRO A 13 -0.72 -30.08 15.57
C PRO A 13 0.65 -30.32 14.92
N ALA A 14 1.26 -29.41 14.12
CA ALA A 14 2.37 -29.89 13.29
C ALA A 14 3.42 -28.87 12.79
N LEU A 15 3.97 -27.94 13.58
CA LEU A 15 5.12 -27.15 13.08
C LEU A 15 6.37 -28.02 12.77
N ARG A 16 6.55 -29.15 13.47
CA ARG A 16 7.64 -30.12 13.20
C ARG A 16 7.25 -31.29 12.29
N GLY A 17 5.95 -31.53 12.10
CA GLY A 17 5.41 -32.61 11.26
C GLY A 17 4.90 -32.14 9.88
N ALA A 18 4.69 -30.83 9.71
CA ALA A 18 4.13 -30.20 8.52
C ALA A 18 4.92 -30.46 7.23
N CYS A 19 6.17 -30.91 7.32
CA CYS A 19 6.99 -31.26 6.16
C CYS A 19 7.68 -32.63 6.30
N LYS A 20 7.24 -33.45 7.26
CA LYS A 20 7.66 -34.85 7.43
C LYS A 20 6.45 -35.76 7.14
N GLY A 21 6.13 -35.98 5.87
CA GLY A 21 5.09 -36.94 5.49
C GLY A 21 4.70 -36.87 4.01
N ASP A 22 4.49 -38.05 3.41
CA ASP A 22 4.41 -38.27 1.95
C ASP A 22 3.08 -37.91 1.27
N SER A 23 2.16 -37.17 1.90
CA SER A 23 0.95 -36.67 1.19
C SER A 23 0.06 -35.70 1.97
N SER A 24 0.13 -35.68 3.30
CA SER A 24 -0.73 -34.85 4.17
C SER A 24 0.02 -33.70 4.88
N SER A 25 1.28 -33.49 4.51
CA SER A 25 2.12 -32.43 5.06
C SER A 25 1.79 -31.11 4.34
N LEU A 26 1.90 -29.94 5.01
CA LEU A 26 1.77 -28.61 4.39
C LEU A 26 2.79 -28.42 3.24
N CYS A 27 3.86 -29.20 3.23
CA CYS A 27 4.85 -29.26 2.15
C CYS A 27 4.52 -30.30 1.05
N GLY A 28 3.46 -31.10 1.20
CA GLY A 28 3.05 -32.14 0.25
C GLY A 28 2.29 -31.56 -0.95
N SER A 29 2.81 -31.79 -2.15
CA SER A 29 2.35 -31.20 -3.43
C SER A 29 0.88 -31.45 -3.81
N ALA A 30 0.23 -32.46 -3.25
CA ALA A 30 -1.14 -32.84 -3.59
C ALA A 30 -2.22 -31.92 -2.96
N SER A 31 -1.88 -31.09 -1.95
CA SER A 31 -2.87 -30.30 -1.20
C SER A 31 -3.08 -28.87 -1.72
N PHE A 32 -2.24 -28.37 -2.65
CA PHE A 32 -2.28 -26.98 -3.14
C PHE A 32 -3.43 -26.65 -4.12
N GLY A 33 -4.35 -27.59 -4.33
CA GLY A 33 -5.52 -27.39 -5.18
C GLY A 33 -6.55 -26.41 -4.60
N SER A 34 -6.58 -26.22 -3.27
CA SER A 34 -7.54 -25.33 -2.59
C SER A 34 -6.93 -23.99 -2.18
N GLU A 35 -7.74 -22.94 -2.11
CA GLU A 35 -7.33 -21.62 -1.60
C GLU A 35 -6.87 -21.69 -0.13
N GLN A 36 -7.54 -22.50 0.68
CA GLN A 36 -7.25 -22.68 2.10
C GLN A 36 -5.86 -23.28 2.33
N ALA A 37 -5.47 -24.27 1.53
CA ALA A 37 -4.13 -24.87 1.62
C ALA A 37 -3.03 -23.89 1.21
N ARG A 38 -3.28 -23.06 0.19
CA ARG A 38 -2.35 -22.00 -0.23
C ARG A 38 -2.19 -20.93 0.85
N ASP A 39 -3.29 -20.49 1.46
CA ASP A 39 -3.27 -19.54 2.57
C ASP A 39 -2.55 -20.12 3.81
N ALA A 40 -2.72 -21.42 4.09
CA ALA A 40 -2.03 -22.09 5.19
C ALA A 40 -0.51 -22.20 4.96
N LEU A 41 -0.07 -22.55 3.74
CA LEU A 41 1.35 -22.56 3.39
C LEU A 41 1.94 -21.15 3.43
N LEU A 42 1.22 -20.17 2.88
CA LEU A 42 1.62 -18.77 2.93
C LEU A 42 1.82 -18.33 4.38
N LEU A 43 0.88 -18.63 5.27
CA LEU A 43 0.99 -18.30 6.69
C LEU A 43 2.18 -19.04 7.35
N ALA A 44 2.39 -20.32 7.03
CA ALA A 44 3.49 -21.12 7.56
C ALA A 44 4.88 -20.64 7.12
N THR A 45 4.98 -20.04 5.93
CA THR A 45 6.23 -19.57 5.32
C THR A 45 6.44 -18.06 5.46
N SER A 46 5.44 -17.32 5.96
CA SER A 46 5.53 -15.88 6.19
C SER A 46 6.37 -15.56 7.43
N PRO A 47 7.11 -14.44 7.44
CA PRO A 47 7.72 -13.97 8.67
C PRO A 47 6.64 -13.61 9.70
N THR A 48 6.96 -13.77 10.99
CA THR A 48 6.06 -13.43 12.11
C THR A 48 5.71 -11.95 12.16
N ALA A 49 6.59 -11.10 11.64
CA ALA A 49 6.37 -9.67 11.46
C ALA A 49 6.99 -9.22 10.13
N PHE A 50 6.32 -8.27 9.47
CA PHE A 50 6.81 -7.64 8.25
C PHE A 50 6.68 -6.11 8.40
N ASP A 51 7.73 -5.39 8.03
CA ASP A 51 7.74 -3.93 7.98
C ASP A 51 8.44 -3.49 6.69
N GLY A 52 7.68 -2.93 5.75
CA GLY A 52 8.19 -2.45 4.47
C GLY A 52 9.21 -1.31 4.60
N ARG A 53 9.29 -0.67 5.77
CA ARG A 53 10.32 0.34 6.08
C ARG A 53 11.67 -0.30 6.42
N LEU A 54 11.65 -1.56 6.83
CA LEU A 54 12.82 -2.28 7.33
C LEU A 54 13.26 -3.42 6.41
N SER A 55 12.64 -3.56 5.23
CA SER A 55 12.85 -4.62 4.24
C SER A 55 14.33 -5.05 4.17
N ARG A 56 14.64 -6.20 4.76
CA ARG A 56 15.99 -6.78 4.80
C ARG A 56 15.90 -8.25 4.40
N GLY A 57 16.56 -8.58 3.28
CA GLY A 57 16.89 -9.95 2.88
C GLY A 57 18.38 -10.16 2.60
N ALA A 58 19.14 -9.12 2.23
CA ALA A 58 20.59 -9.19 2.03
C ALA A 58 21.22 -7.82 2.35
N ALA A 59 22.55 -7.79 2.50
CA ALA A 59 23.35 -6.62 2.89
C ALA A 59 23.01 -5.30 2.15
N GLY A 60 22.89 -4.18 2.87
CA GLY A 60 22.70 -2.83 2.29
C GLY A 60 21.23 -2.46 2.06
N LYS A 61 20.61 -1.78 3.04
CA LYS A 61 19.15 -1.57 3.18
C LYS A 61 18.64 -0.31 2.50
N SER A 62 17.50 -0.42 1.80
CA SER A 62 16.66 0.72 1.42
C SER A 62 15.18 0.39 1.70
N SER A 63 14.43 1.31 2.32
CA SER A 63 12.98 1.20 2.64
C SER A 63 12.07 1.26 1.41
N VAL A 64 11.35 0.18 1.05
CA VAL A 64 10.47 0.20 -0.14
C VAL A 64 9.29 1.16 0.00
N ILE A 65 9.07 1.73 1.18
CA ILE A 65 8.02 2.71 1.46
C ILE A 65 8.62 4.11 1.45
N SER A 66 7.94 5.03 0.77
CA SER A 66 8.28 6.43 0.77
C SER A 66 8.01 7.11 2.12
N PRO A 67 8.69 8.23 2.43
CA PRO A 67 8.38 9.02 3.62
C PRO A 67 6.91 9.48 3.65
N PRO A 68 6.30 9.61 4.84
CA PRO A 68 4.95 10.14 4.99
C PRO A 68 4.79 11.51 4.31
N GLY A 69 3.64 11.72 3.67
CA GLY A 69 3.26 13.00 3.09
C GLY A 69 2.33 13.80 3.99
N ASP A 70 2.18 15.09 3.69
CA ASP A 70 1.25 16.01 4.36
C ASP A 70 0.25 16.58 3.34
N GLN A 71 -1.02 16.23 3.52
CA GLN A 71 -2.12 16.71 2.66
C GLN A 71 -2.65 18.09 3.07
N GLY A 72 -2.20 18.62 4.21
CA GLY A 72 -2.71 19.85 4.82
C GLY A 72 -4.22 19.81 5.03
N ASP A 73 -4.88 20.94 4.79
CA ASP A 73 -6.33 21.09 4.93
C ASP A 73 -7.13 20.63 3.69
N CYS A 74 -6.48 19.98 2.74
CA CYS A 74 -7.13 19.46 1.54
C CYS A 74 -7.59 18.00 1.76
N SER A 75 -8.78 17.64 1.30
CA SER A 75 -9.30 16.26 1.33
C SER A 75 -8.61 15.33 0.31
N ALA A 76 -7.29 15.41 0.17
CA ALA A 76 -6.48 14.68 -0.80
C ALA A 76 -5.92 13.34 -0.29
N CYS A 77 -6.40 12.83 0.85
CA CYS A 77 -5.89 11.59 1.45
C CYS A 77 -5.80 10.41 0.46
N VAL A 78 -6.75 10.32 -0.47
CA VAL A 78 -6.79 9.28 -1.49
C VAL A 78 -5.62 9.39 -2.47
N SER A 79 -5.27 10.59 -2.96
CA SER A 79 -4.14 10.71 -3.88
C SER A 79 -2.81 10.46 -3.17
N PHE A 80 -2.67 10.90 -1.92
CA PHE A 80 -1.50 10.57 -1.09
C PHE A 80 -1.36 9.07 -0.87
N ALA A 81 -2.45 8.38 -0.53
CA ALA A 81 -2.42 6.94 -0.32
C ALA A 81 -2.11 6.16 -1.62
N VAL A 82 -2.70 6.57 -2.75
CA VAL A 82 -2.48 5.91 -4.05
C VAL A 82 -1.07 6.17 -4.58
N THR A 83 -0.55 7.39 -4.48
CA THR A 83 0.83 7.69 -4.87
C THR A 83 1.85 6.97 -3.99
N ALA A 84 1.63 6.92 -2.68
CA ALA A 84 2.50 6.14 -1.78
C ALA A 84 2.48 4.64 -2.09
N ALA A 85 1.32 4.06 -2.43
CA ALA A 85 1.24 2.67 -2.87
C ALA A 85 1.93 2.43 -4.21
N ALA A 86 1.82 3.37 -5.16
CA ALA A 86 2.53 3.31 -6.44
C ALA A 86 4.05 3.40 -6.25
N GLU A 87 4.53 4.30 -5.39
CA GLU A 87 5.93 4.39 -4.97
C GLU A 87 6.41 3.07 -4.33
N ALA A 88 5.59 2.47 -3.46
CA ALA A 88 5.90 1.19 -2.82
C ALA A 88 5.99 0.03 -3.81
N ALA A 89 5.09 -0.01 -4.79
CA ALA A 89 5.10 -1.00 -5.86
C ALA A 89 6.33 -0.84 -6.76
N MET A 90 6.68 0.39 -7.13
CA MET A 90 7.90 0.69 -7.87
C MET A 90 9.14 0.25 -7.08
N GLY A 91 9.20 0.57 -5.79
CA GLY A 91 10.35 0.21 -4.97
C GLY A 91 10.49 -1.30 -4.75
N SER A 92 9.37 -2.00 -4.62
CA SER A 92 9.35 -3.46 -4.53
C SER A 92 9.80 -4.11 -5.84
N ALA A 93 9.33 -3.60 -6.99
CA ALA A 93 9.72 -4.11 -8.31
C ALA A 93 11.19 -3.84 -8.64
N LEU A 94 11.74 -2.71 -8.19
CA LEU A 94 13.13 -2.32 -8.44
C LEU A 94 14.11 -2.86 -7.39
N LEU A 95 13.60 -3.42 -6.29
CA LEU A 95 14.39 -3.77 -5.10
C LEU A 95 15.23 -2.59 -4.57
N ASP A 96 14.80 -1.36 -4.86
CA ASP A 96 15.45 -0.12 -4.45
C ASP A 96 14.38 0.87 -4.01
N ALA A 97 14.77 1.75 -3.11
CA ALA A 97 13.89 2.38 -2.17
C ALA A 97 14.29 3.85 -1.96
N GLY A 98 14.80 4.46 -3.02
CA GLY A 98 15.11 5.88 -3.07
C GLY A 98 16.39 6.31 -2.35
N ALA A 99 17.06 5.43 -1.58
CA ALA A 99 18.34 5.79 -0.92
C ALA A 99 19.53 5.86 -1.91
N GLY A 100 19.43 5.21 -3.07
CA GLY A 100 20.41 5.28 -4.17
C GLY A 100 19.93 6.05 -5.41
N GLY A 101 18.79 6.75 -5.34
CA GLY A 101 18.17 7.43 -6.48
C GLY A 101 17.09 6.64 -7.24
N GLY A 102 16.67 5.46 -6.77
CA GLY A 102 15.88 4.52 -7.59
C GLY A 102 14.36 4.48 -7.45
N VAL A 103 13.70 5.34 -6.67
CA VAL A 103 12.24 5.52 -6.80
C VAL A 103 11.91 7.00 -6.67
N PRO A 104 11.46 7.67 -7.74
CA PRO A 104 11.08 9.07 -7.65
C PRO A 104 9.82 9.21 -6.80
N ARG A 105 9.79 10.25 -5.96
CA ARG A 105 8.57 10.63 -5.26
C ARG A 105 7.54 11.07 -6.27
N LEU A 106 6.37 10.45 -6.31
CA LEU A 106 5.28 10.82 -7.18
C LEU A 106 4.51 12.00 -6.58
N SER A 107 4.05 12.92 -7.43
CA SER A 107 3.24 14.06 -6.99
C SER A 107 1.80 13.61 -6.71
N PRO A 108 1.31 13.71 -5.45
CA PRO A 108 -0.11 13.51 -5.18
C PRO A 108 -0.96 14.59 -5.85
N LEU A 109 -0.39 15.77 -6.14
CA LEU A 109 -1.06 16.88 -6.80
C LEU A 109 -1.35 16.54 -8.26
N ASP A 110 -0.36 16.00 -8.97
CA ASP A 110 -0.50 15.57 -10.37
C ASP A 110 -1.61 14.54 -10.54
N LEU A 111 -1.61 13.52 -9.68
CA LEU A 111 -2.65 12.51 -9.70
C LEU A 111 -4.02 13.11 -9.35
N PHE A 112 -4.10 14.01 -8.36
CA PHE A 112 -5.37 14.53 -7.85
C PHE A 112 -6.03 15.59 -8.74
N PHE A 113 -5.27 16.51 -9.35
CA PHE A 113 -5.81 17.65 -10.08
C PHE A 113 -5.56 17.61 -11.59
N CYS A 114 -4.57 16.83 -12.04
CA CYS A 114 -4.07 16.90 -13.43
C CYS A 114 -4.38 15.64 -14.25
N GLY A 115 -5.18 14.73 -13.68
CA GLY A 115 -5.71 13.55 -14.34
C GLY A 115 -6.93 13.84 -15.22
N GLY A 116 -7.18 12.97 -16.20
CA GLY A 116 -8.31 13.13 -17.14
C GLY A 116 -9.68 13.00 -16.47
N ASP A 117 -9.77 12.16 -15.43
CA ASP A 117 -10.98 11.99 -14.60
C ASP A 117 -10.93 12.81 -13.30
N ALA A 118 -10.03 13.78 -13.18
CA ALA A 118 -9.89 14.62 -11.97
C ALA A 118 -11.09 15.57 -11.75
N GLY A 119 -12.07 15.60 -12.64
CA GLY A 119 -13.26 16.47 -12.55
C GLY A 119 -14.08 16.30 -11.26
N ASP A 120 -13.99 15.13 -10.63
CA ASP A 120 -14.68 14.85 -9.35
C ASP A 120 -13.80 15.14 -8.11
N ALA A 121 -12.51 15.37 -8.32
CA ALA A 121 -11.53 15.55 -7.25
C ALA A 121 -11.40 17.02 -6.84
N SER A 122 -11.64 17.31 -5.56
CA SER A 122 -11.40 18.64 -5.01
C SER A 122 -11.01 18.56 -3.55
N CYS A 123 -10.42 19.63 -3.00
CA CYS A 123 -10.14 19.67 -1.56
C CYS A 123 -11.40 19.61 -0.68
N GLN A 124 -12.56 19.93 -1.23
CA GLN A 124 -13.84 19.96 -0.52
C GLN A 124 -14.54 18.59 -0.55
N SER A 125 -14.62 17.98 -1.73
CA SER A 125 -15.27 16.67 -1.95
C SER A 125 -14.35 15.48 -1.74
N GLY A 126 -13.04 15.69 -1.77
CA GLY A 126 -12.04 14.64 -1.85
C GLY A 126 -12.07 13.93 -3.19
N TRP A 127 -11.78 12.62 -3.19
CA TRP A 127 -11.83 11.78 -4.39
C TRP A 127 -12.19 10.34 -4.01
N THR A 128 -12.63 9.55 -4.99
CA THR A 128 -12.91 8.13 -4.75
C THR A 128 -11.66 7.29 -4.96
N LEU A 129 -11.47 6.27 -4.11
CA LEU A 129 -10.32 5.38 -4.23
C LEU A 129 -10.28 4.64 -5.59
N SER A 130 -11.44 4.21 -6.08
CA SER A 130 -11.55 3.56 -7.40
C SER A 130 -11.24 4.52 -8.54
N GLY A 131 -11.66 5.79 -8.44
CA GLY A 131 -11.33 6.82 -9.43
C GLY A 131 -9.83 7.05 -9.48
N ALA A 132 -9.20 7.25 -8.33
CA ALA A 132 -7.76 7.48 -8.22
C ALA A 132 -6.91 6.31 -8.76
N LEU A 133 -7.27 5.07 -8.40
CA LEU A 133 -6.58 3.88 -8.90
C LEU A 133 -6.79 3.70 -10.41
N THR A 134 -7.99 3.98 -10.93
CA THR A 134 -8.28 3.91 -12.37
C THR A 134 -7.48 4.95 -13.13
N GLU A 135 -7.45 6.19 -12.65
CA GLU A 135 -6.62 7.24 -13.24
C GLU A 135 -5.15 6.82 -13.25
N LEU A 136 -4.60 6.34 -12.13
CA LEU A 136 -3.21 5.87 -12.04
C LEU A 136 -2.86 4.85 -13.14
N THR A 137 -3.77 3.91 -13.46
CA THR A 137 -3.51 2.91 -14.52
C THR A 137 -3.51 3.48 -15.94
N LYS A 138 -4.17 4.61 -16.16
CA LYS A 138 -4.17 5.32 -17.44
C LYS A 138 -2.90 6.15 -17.63
N ARG A 139 -2.23 6.54 -16.54
CA ARG A 139 -1.05 7.42 -16.56
C ARG A 139 0.17 6.67 -17.12
N LYS A 140 0.63 7.12 -18.29
CA LYS A 140 1.95 6.72 -18.84
C LYS A 140 3.10 7.54 -18.24
N GLN A 141 2.78 8.73 -17.74
CA GLN A 141 3.70 9.68 -17.15
C GLN A 141 3.06 10.30 -15.91
N LEU A 142 3.86 10.47 -14.88
CA LEU A 142 3.49 11.11 -13.63
C LEU A 142 4.53 12.20 -13.32
N GLN A 143 4.12 13.28 -12.67
CA GLN A 143 5.08 14.25 -12.17
C GLN A 143 5.70 13.76 -10.87
N SER A 144 6.96 14.12 -10.64
CA SER A 144 7.55 13.93 -9.33
C SER A 144 7.02 14.98 -8.33
N ALA A 145 7.07 14.67 -7.05
CA ALA A 145 6.73 15.62 -5.98
C ALA A 145 7.66 16.84 -5.98
N ASP A 146 8.89 16.73 -6.46
CA ASP A 146 9.81 17.88 -6.59
C ASP A 146 9.37 18.82 -7.72
N CYS A 147 8.89 18.24 -8.83
CA CYS A 147 8.45 18.98 -10.00
C CYS A 147 7.06 19.58 -9.84
N LEU A 148 6.18 18.90 -9.11
CA LEU A 148 4.84 19.37 -8.82
C LEU A 148 4.50 19.15 -7.34
N PRO A 149 5.05 19.98 -6.42
CA PRO A 149 4.88 19.78 -5.00
C PRO A 149 3.44 20.01 -4.57
N PHE A 150 2.98 19.20 -3.62
CA PHE A 150 1.68 19.41 -2.99
C PHE A 150 1.79 20.61 -2.03
N SER A 151 1.26 21.76 -2.43
CA SER A 151 1.18 22.98 -1.60
C SER A 151 -0.28 23.35 -1.32
N ASN A 152 -0.55 24.24 -0.36
CA ASN A 152 -1.90 24.68 -0.04
C ASN A 152 -2.66 25.14 -1.31
N THR A 153 -3.60 24.31 -1.74
CA THR A 153 -4.36 24.44 -2.99
C THR A 153 -5.70 25.13 -2.79
N GLN A 154 -6.01 25.63 -1.58
CA GLN A 154 -7.32 26.22 -1.25
C GLN A 154 -7.69 27.47 -2.08
N SER A 155 -6.73 28.13 -2.74
CA SER A 155 -6.97 29.38 -3.48
C SER A 155 -6.36 29.43 -4.88
N ALA A 156 -5.75 28.35 -5.36
CA ALA A 156 -5.07 28.35 -6.66
C ALA A 156 -6.02 27.87 -7.78
N PRO A 157 -6.11 28.59 -8.91
CA PRO A 157 -6.89 28.12 -10.05
C PRO A 157 -6.27 26.87 -10.68
N LEU A 158 -7.10 25.87 -11.00
CA LEU A 158 -6.68 24.54 -11.52
C LEU A 158 -5.61 24.59 -12.64
N PRO A 159 -5.68 25.48 -13.66
CA PRO A 159 -4.67 25.51 -14.72
C PRO A 159 -3.25 25.82 -14.20
N ARG A 160 -3.14 26.60 -13.11
CA ARG A 160 -1.84 26.90 -12.49
C ARG A 160 -1.32 25.74 -11.65
N LEU A 161 -2.21 24.92 -11.09
CA LEU A 161 -1.85 23.76 -10.28
C LEU A 161 -1.17 22.67 -11.11
N CYS A 162 -1.45 22.58 -12.40
CA CYS A 162 -0.93 21.52 -13.28
C CYS A 162 0.26 21.93 -14.14
N THR A 163 0.92 23.05 -13.81
CA THR A 163 2.14 23.48 -14.50
C THR A 163 3.37 22.97 -13.73
N PRO A 164 4.06 21.92 -14.19
CA PRO A 164 5.23 21.39 -13.49
C PRO A 164 6.41 22.37 -13.58
N ARG A 165 7.26 22.36 -12.55
CA ARG A 165 8.52 23.12 -12.49
C ARG A 165 9.64 22.48 -13.33
N CYS A 166 9.45 21.23 -13.75
CA CYS A 166 10.41 20.47 -14.53
C CYS A 166 9.85 20.11 -15.90
N SER A 167 10.75 19.86 -16.85
CA SER A 167 10.42 19.41 -18.20
C SER A 167 10.29 17.89 -18.34
N SER A 168 10.87 17.12 -17.43
CA SER A 168 10.92 15.65 -17.53
C SER A 168 10.00 14.98 -16.50
N PRO A 169 8.85 14.43 -16.91
CA PRO A 169 8.01 13.65 -16.03
C PRO A 169 8.68 12.31 -15.66
N VAL A 170 8.27 11.75 -14.55
CA VAL A 170 8.55 10.38 -14.18
C VAL A 170 7.80 9.45 -15.15
N SER A 171 8.55 8.66 -15.89
CA SER A 171 8.00 7.56 -16.69
C SER A 171 8.28 6.26 -15.95
N PRO A 172 7.27 5.62 -15.33
CA PRO A 172 7.44 4.28 -14.79
C PRO A 172 7.93 3.34 -15.91
N LYS A 173 8.92 2.49 -15.64
CA LYS A 173 9.41 1.49 -16.62
C LYS A 173 8.43 0.31 -16.81
N GLY A 174 7.20 0.44 -16.33
CA GLY A 174 6.15 -0.58 -16.36
C GLY A 174 4.77 0.07 -16.29
N SER A 175 3.73 -0.75 -16.13
CA SER A 175 2.36 -0.29 -15.97
C SER A 175 1.85 -0.57 -14.56
N PHE A 176 1.06 0.36 -14.03
CA PHE A 176 0.28 0.08 -12.84
C PHE A 176 -0.94 -0.75 -13.23
N SER A 177 -1.27 -1.71 -12.38
CA SER A 177 -2.57 -2.36 -12.39
C SER A 177 -3.10 -2.37 -10.97
N TRP A 178 -4.41 -2.31 -10.83
CA TRP A 178 -5.06 -2.52 -9.55
C TRP A 178 -6.13 -3.58 -9.73
N THR A 179 -6.38 -4.30 -8.66
CA THR A 179 -7.51 -5.21 -8.59
C THR A 179 -8.29 -4.84 -7.37
N LYS A 180 -9.62 -4.70 -7.53
CA LYS A 180 -10.53 -4.76 -6.39
C LYS A 180 -10.47 -6.19 -5.91
N VAL A 181 -9.50 -6.48 -5.08
CA VAL A 181 -9.39 -7.78 -4.46
C VAL A 181 -10.54 -7.87 -3.45
N ARG A 182 -11.74 -8.25 -3.94
CA ARG A 182 -12.85 -8.72 -3.11
C ARG A 182 -12.44 -9.89 -2.20
N PRO A 183 -11.24 -10.53 -2.34
CA PRO A 183 -10.70 -11.37 -1.28
C PRO A 183 -9.66 -10.77 -0.31
N LEU A 184 -9.43 -9.43 -0.20
CA LEU A 184 -8.68 -8.88 0.98
C LEU A 184 -9.48 -8.97 2.29
N ARG A 185 -10.60 -9.72 2.29
CA ARG A 185 -11.17 -10.25 3.53
C ARG A 185 -10.24 -11.27 4.19
N SER A 186 -9.40 -11.96 3.41
CA SER A 186 -8.39 -12.85 3.99
C SER A 186 -7.14 -12.03 4.32
N ILE A 187 -6.83 -12.00 5.61
CA ILE A 187 -5.58 -11.43 6.13
C ILE A 187 -4.35 -12.01 5.41
N PRO A 188 -4.28 -13.33 5.09
CA PRO A 188 -3.15 -13.90 4.36
C PRO A 188 -2.89 -13.24 3.00
N ARG A 189 -3.93 -12.97 2.20
CA ARG A 189 -3.74 -12.33 0.89
C ARG A 189 -3.30 -10.87 1.00
N MET A 190 -3.79 -10.13 2.00
CA MET A 190 -3.26 -8.79 2.30
C MET A 190 -1.78 -8.84 2.64
N GLN A 191 -1.39 -9.77 3.53
CA GLN A 191 0.00 -9.95 3.92
C GLN A 191 0.89 -10.36 2.74
N GLN A 192 0.42 -11.25 1.86
CA GLN A 192 1.12 -11.61 0.64
C GLN A 192 1.35 -10.39 -0.24
N HIS A 193 0.28 -9.64 -0.53
CA HIS A 193 0.35 -8.49 -1.41
C HIS A 193 1.29 -7.40 -0.87
N ILE A 194 1.24 -7.13 0.44
CA ILE A 194 2.16 -6.20 1.11
C ILE A 194 3.62 -6.64 0.96
N ARG A 195 3.91 -7.95 1.01
CA ARG A 195 5.28 -8.45 0.85
C ARG A 195 5.78 -8.40 -0.59
N GLU A 196 4.90 -8.65 -1.56
CA GLU A 196 5.25 -8.69 -2.97
C GLU A 196 5.34 -7.29 -3.59
N TRP A 197 4.44 -6.38 -3.18
CA TRP A 197 4.25 -5.08 -3.83
C TRP A 197 4.42 -3.89 -2.88
N GLY A 198 4.81 -4.15 -1.62
CA GLY A 198 5.14 -3.12 -0.64
C GLY A 198 3.94 -2.58 0.15
N GLY A 199 2.73 -2.60 -0.40
CA GLY A 199 1.58 -2.04 0.32
C GLY A 199 0.21 -2.35 -0.29
N VAL A 200 -0.83 -1.94 0.44
CA VAL A 200 -2.22 -1.95 -0.01
C VAL A 200 -2.84 -0.59 0.30
N VAL A 201 -3.78 -0.14 -0.53
CA VAL A 201 -4.60 1.03 -0.21
C VAL A 201 -5.91 0.56 0.41
N THR A 202 -6.24 1.11 1.59
CA THR A 202 -7.49 0.81 2.31
C THR A 202 -8.18 2.11 2.71
N ARG A 203 -9.43 1.98 3.17
CA ARG A 203 -10.21 3.07 3.76
C ARG A 203 -10.85 2.59 5.06
N MET A 204 -10.98 3.52 6.00
CA MET A 204 -11.72 3.32 7.24
C MET A 204 -12.50 4.58 7.54
N ASP A 205 -13.65 4.42 8.19
CA ASP A 205 -14.31 5.54 8.84
C ASP A 205 -13.46 5.94 10.05
N VAL A 206 -13.17 7.22 10.20
CA VAL A 206 -12.34 7.72 11.29
C VAL A 206 -13.22 7.92 12.52
N PRO A 207 -13.12 7.08 13.56
CA PRO A 207 -14.01 7.17 14.72
C PRO A 207 -13.69 8.42 15.56
N LYS A 208 -14.67 8.81 16.37
CA LYS A 208 -14.50 9.91 17.32
C LYS A 208 -13.35 9.58 18.29
N GLY A 209 -12.41 10.50 18.46
CA GLY A 209 -11.25 10.31 19.34
C GLY A 209 -10.01 9.69 18.68
N PHE A 210 -10.09 9.23 17.43
CA PHE A 210 -8.92 8.73 16.69
C PHE A 210 -7.77 9.73 16.69
N ARG A 211 -8.07 11.01 16.39
CA ARG A 211 -7.06 12.09 16.42
C ARG A 211 -6.40 12.23 17.79
N SER A 212 -7.19 12.22 18.86
CA SER A 212 -6.69 12.35 20.23
C SER A 212 -5.79 11.17 20.62
N TRP A 213 -6.12 9.96 20.16
CA TRP A 213 -5.30 8.77 20.37
C TRP A 213 -3.90 8.93 19.77
N PHE A 214 -3.78 9.43 18.53
CA PHE A 214 -2.49 9.65 17.87
C PHE A 214 -1.66 10.78 18.49
N GLN A 215 -2.31 11.76 19.12
CA GLN A 215 -1.64 12.86 19.82
C GLN A 215 -1.18 12.48 21.23
N GLY A 216 -1.67 11.36 21.77
CA GLY A 216 -1.30 10.87 23.11
C GLY A 216 0.14 10.34 23.20
N ALA A 217 0.61 10.17 24.43
CA ALA A 217 1.97 9.70 24.73
C ALA A 217 2.25 8.22 24.37
N ASN A 218 1.22 7.43 24.05
CA ASN A 218 1.34 5.98 23.82
C ASN A 218 1.39 5.60 22.32
N LYS A 219 2.46 6.04 21.63
CA LYS A 219 2.68 5.80 20.19
C LYS A 219 2.96 4.33 19.82
N THR A 220 3.02 3.42 20.78
CA THR A 220 3.36 2.00 20.60
C THR A 220 2.17 1.05 20.72
N LYS A 221 0.97 1.56 21.03
CA LYS A 221 -0.22 0.74 21.22
C LYS A 221 -0.93 0.46 19.89
N VAL A 222 -1.70 -0.62 19.85
CA VAL A 222 -2.67 -0.88 18.78
C VAL A 222 -3.92 -0.03 19.08
N TYR A 223 -4.42 0.68 18.07
CA TYR A 223 -5.69 1.39 18.20
C TYR A 223 -6.84 0.38 18.23
N ASP A 224 -7.74 0.51 19.21
CA ASP A 224 -8.94 -0.30 19.35
C ASP A 224 -10.12 0.61 19.75
N GLU A 225 -11.25 0.49 19.05
CA GLU A 225 -12.44 1.28 19.30
C GLU A 225 -13.21 0.69 20.49
N GLY A 226 -12.88 1.16 21.71
CA GLY A 226 -13.53 0.70 22.94
C GLY A 226 -12.60 0.43 24.13
N ALA A 227 -11.30 0.66 23.98
CA ALA A 227 -10.31 0.62 25.07
C ALA A 227 -10.11 1.97 25.75
#